data_AF-A0AAX2IAC1-F1
#
_entry.id   AF-A0AAX2IAC1-F1
#
_cell.length_a   1.000
_cell.length_b   1.000
_cell.length_c   1.000
_cell.angle_alpha   90.00
_cell.angle_beta   90.00
_cell.angle_gamma   90.00
#
_symmetry.space_group_name_H-M   'P 1'
#
loop_
_entity.id
_entity.type
_entity.pdbx_description
1 polymer ?
#
loop_
_entity_poly.entity_id
_entity_poly.type
_entity_poly.pdbx_seq_one_letter_code
_entity_poly.pdbx_strand_id
1 'polypeptide(L)'
;MKKPNIFLAILTGFGFIVLYTICWLGLSLESSLSLRIIDVFLLFTPVIFVLGLLCYYSFYYKIVKKIFWVSVCLTVLTMLYTYHKDKIEETYIVWQSRMSLPKNLKHYPELSRKELTEGKKTITPLYERGEYSLKEKFFNKQHCLLAYYVKPKGEEDYYIGDNPDFPPYFLKFDTSGKIIDSLSLNIAEEQKREFYIKDKYIIDTYTLSYSTWAIDGNPEFRPMKAVEGTDFWKEDDVKTYIAKNHLPTPTCYKIGVRKIEWRPDNQKYYTTFDNESIVVFIQDEKPHYICSTHYISSFKDTFFERTPVFPLFMKLGNDDFYYSDFQSTYTRRKILPQYFLVEGTLDEGGEGKLFMQLRLNNASISFKANTYMWTSEAVALKTPTYYLTKGNEELEKFEKVDLYSNQLLQYQLLSITGQLYMVK
;
A
#
# COMPACT_ATOMS: atom_id res chain seq x y z
N MET A 1 69.55 27.15 0.36
CA MET A 1 68.25 26.84 1.00
C MET A 1 68.47 25.74 2.03
N LYS A 2 67.96 25.90 3.26
CA LYS A 2 68.03 24.83 4.29
C LYS A 2 67.27 23.60 3.78
N LYS A 3 67.85 22.42 3.95
CA LYS A 3 67.16 21.16 3.61
C LYS A 3 65.94 21.01 4.52
N PRO A 4 64.77 20.64 3.98
CA PRO A 4 63.58 20.39 4.79
C PRO A 4 63.83 19.27 5.79
N ASN A 5 63.35 19.43 7.03
CA ASN A 5 63.46 18.40 8.06
C ASN A 5 62.22 17.51 8.01
N ILE A 6 62.44 16.22 7.72
CA ILE A 6 61.38 15.22 7.60
C ILE A 6 60.58 15.10 8.91
N PHE A 7 61.22 15.22 10.07
CA PHE A 7 60.55 15.15 11.38
C PHE A 7 59.56 16.32 11.57
N LEU A 8 59.95 17.53 11.19
CA LEU A 8 59.07 18.70 11.24
C LEU A 8 57.93 18.60 10.22
N ALA A 9 58.19 18.00 9.05
CA ALA A 9 57.14 17.75 8.06
C ALA A 9 56.07 16.80 8.64
N ILE A 10 56.49 15.66 9.20
CA ILE A 10 55.60 14.68 9.84
C ILE A 10 54.79 15.33 10.98
N LEU A 11 55.43 16.15 11.81
CA LEU A 11 54.75 16.89 12.88
C LEU A 11 53.68 17.85 12.32
N THR A 12 53.95 18.50 11.19
CA THR A 12 52.99 19.37 10.50
C THR A 12 51.80 18.54 9.96
N GLY A 13 52.07 17.35 9.44
CA GLY A 13 51.03 16.38 9.05
C GLY A 13 50.09 16.02 10.20
N PHE A 14 50.63 15.69 11.37
CA PHE A 14 49.82 15.42 12.57
C PHE A 14 49.05 16.65 13.05
N GLY A 15 49.67 17.85 12.98
CA GLY A 15 48.99 19.11 13.31
C GLY A 15 47.75 19.35 12.43
N PHE A 16 47.82 19.00 11.14
CA PHE A 16 46.67 19.08 10.24
C PHE A 16 45.57 18.08 10.59
N ILE A 17 45.91 16.86 11.00
CA ILE A 17 44.91 15.89 11.50
C ILE A 17 44.21 16.45 12.74
N VAL A 18 44.97 17.00 13.71
CA VAL A 18 44.38 17.57 14.94
C VAL A 18 43.45 18.73 14.61
N LEU A 19 43.87 19.65 13.73
CA LEU A 19 43.03 20.75 13.28
C LEU A 19 41.74 20.25 12.61
N TYR A 20 41.86 19.24 11.75
CA TYR A 20 40.72 18.60 11.09
C TYR A 20 39.75 17.98 12.11
N THR A 21 40.25 17.27 13.13
CA THR A 21 39.44 16.72 14.22
C THR A 21 38.74 17.81 15.04
N ILE A 22 39.40 18.95 15.30
CA ILE A 22 38.78 20.07 16.02
C ILE A 22 37.66 20.71 15.19
N CYS A 23 37.93 20.99 13.91
CA CYS A 23 36.91 21.52 13.00
C CYS A 23 35.72 20.56 12.88
N TRP A 24 36.00 19.26 12.84
CA TRP A 24 34.99 18.21 12.80
C TRP A 24 34.12 18.16 14.06
N LEU A 25 34.75 18.17 15.25
CA LEU A 25 34.04 18.19 16.52
C LEU A 25 33.13 19.43 16.66
N GLY A 26 33.60 20.59 16.18
CA GLY A 26 32.80 21.81 16.15
C GLY A 26 31.54 21.72 15.27
N LEU A 27 31.61 21.02 14.14
CA LEU A 27 30.46 20.75 13.25
C LEU A 27 29.51 19.66 13.79
N SER A 28 30.02 18.72 14.59
CA SER A 28 29.24 17.60 15.15
C SER A 28 28.37 17.95 16.36
N LEU A 29 28.60 19.09 17.02
CA LEU A 29 27.79 19.55 18.15
C LEU A 29 26.38 20.03 17.73
N GLU A 30 26.17 20.33 16.45
CA GLU A 30 24.89 20.79 15.90
C GLU A 30 24.12 19.68 15.14
N SER A 31 24.73 18.52 14.86
CA SER A 31 24.12 17.45 14.06
C SER A 31 24.27 16.08 14.73
N SER A 32 23.22 15.26 14.67
CA SER A 32 23.28 13.89 15.18
C SER A 32 24.37 13.11 14.42
N LEU A 33 25.31 12.52 15.17
CA LEU A 33 26.42 11.70 14.65
C LEU A 33 25.87 10.47 13.93
N SER A 34 25.74 10.54 12.61
CA SER A 34 25.46 9.35 11.79
C SER A 34 26.73 8.52 11.60
N LEU A 35 26.61 7.19 11.50
CA LEU A 35 27.74 6.29 11.25
C LEU A 35 28.52 6.66 9.96
N ARG A 36 27.80 7.15 8.95
CA ARG A 36 28.37 7.61 7.68
C ARG A 36 29.25 8.85 7.80
N ILE A 37 28.91 9.74 8.71
CA ILE A 37 29.71 10.93 9.03
C ILE A 37 31.08 10.48 9.56
N ILE A 38 31.12 9.46 10.42
CA ILE A 38 32.37 8.87 10.94
C ILE A 38 33.21 8.22 9.81
N ASP A 39 32.58 7.53 8.86
CA ASP A 39 33.28 6.91 7.73
C ASP A 39 33.97 7.93 6.82
N VAL A 40 33.29 9.05 6.52
CA VAL A 40 33.89 10.16 5.76
C VAL A 40 35.10 10.73 6.50
N PHE A 41 34.99 10.93 7.81
CA PHE A 41 36.10 11.43 8.63
C PHE A 41 37.34 10.53 8.58
N LEU A 42 37.14 9.22 8.74
CA LEU A 42 38.23 8.25 8.68
C LEU A 42 38.85 8.18 7.29
N LEU A 43 38.03 8.22 6.22
CA LEU A 43 38.48 8.14 4.83
C LEU A 43 39.40 9.32 4.44
N PHE A 44 39.13 10.52 4.95
CA PHE A 44 39.94 11.70 4.62
C PHE A 44 41.14 11.95 5.53
N THR A 45 41.26 11.25 6.66
CA THR A 45 42.38 11.42 7.61
C THR A 45 43.77 11.27 6.96
N PRO A 46 44.03 10.25 6.10
CA PRO A 46 45.31 10.14 5.40
C PRO A 46 45.56 11.28 4.40
N VAL A 47 44.50 11.77 3.74
CA VAL A 47 44.59 12.88 2.78
C VAL A 47 44.97 14.18 3.50
N ILE A 48 44.36 14.44 4.65
CA ILE A 48 44.68 15.60 5.51
C ILE A 48 46.13 15.54 6.01
N PHE A 49 46.63 14.36 6.39
CA PHE A 49 48.03 14.19 6.77
C PHE A 49 48.98 14.58 5.63
N VAL A 50 48.72 14.09 4.41
CA VAL A 50 49.51 14.41 3.22
C VAL A 50 49.43 15.90 2.87
N LEU A 51 48.28 16.55 3.05
CA LEU A 51 48.16 18.00 2.90
C LEU A 51 49.03 18.77 3.89
N GLY A 52 49.15 18.31 5.14
CA GLY A 52 50.06 18.90 6.12
C GLY A 52 51.53 18.74 5.72
N LEU A 53 51.93 17.60 5.15
CA LEU A 53 53.26 17.41 4.56
C LEU A 53 53.51 18.40 3.41
N LEU A 54 52.56 18.49 2.47
CA LEU A 54 52.65 19.39 1.31
C LEU A 54 52.70 20.86 1.75
N CYS A 55 51.95 21.24 2.79
CA CYS A 55 52.01 22.57 3.40
C CYS A 55 53.43 22.89 3.88
N TYR A 56 54.07 21.99 4.62
CA TYR A 56 55.44 22.17 5.09
C TYR A 56 56.43 22.34 3.92
N TYR A 57 56.37 21.46 2.92
CA TYR A 57 57.28 21.51 1.76
C TYR A 57 57.01 22.70 0.82
N SER A 58 55.81 23.30 0.86
CA SER A 58 55.44 24.46 0.05
C SER A 58 56.29 25.71 0.35
N PHE A 59 56.81 25.83 1.58
CA PHE A 59 57.71 26.90 1.98
C PHE A 59 59.12 26.77 1.37
N TYR A 60 59.49 25.57 0.92
CA TYR A 60 60.81 25.27 0.36
C TYR A 60 60.81 25.19 -1.17
N TYR A 61 59.69 24.78 -1.78
CA TYR A 61 59.63 24.53 -3.22
C TYR A 61 58.42 25.22 -3.87
N LYS A 62 58.68 26.11 -4.84
CA LYS A 62 57.65 26.85 -5.59
C LYS A 62 56.63 25.94 -6.29
N ILE A 63 57.08 24.78 -6.78
CA ILE A 63 56.19 23.81 -7.45
C ILE A 63 55.24 23.12 -6.47
N VAL A 64 55.73 22.79 -5.26
CA VAL A 64 54.94 22.16 -4.20
C VAL A 64 53.85 23.10 -3.69
N LYS A 65 54.12 24.42 -3.65
CA LYS A 65 53.08 25.42 -3.33
C LYS A 65 51.90 25.38 -4.30
N LYS A 66 52.13 25.21 -5.60
CA LYS A 66 51.04 25.05 -6.58
C LYS A 66 50.28 23.74 -6.35
N ILE A 67 51.01 22.64 -6.15
CA ILE A 67 50.42 21.32 -5.89
C ILE A 67 49.57 21.33 -4.61
N PHE A 68 50.02 21.99 -3.54
CA PHE A 68 49.28 22.13 -2.29
C PHE A 68 47.92 22.79 -2.52
N TRP A 69 47.87 23.95 -3.17
CA TRP A 69 46.60 24.66 -3.41
C TRP A 69 45.64 23.86 -4.30
N VAL A 70 46.15 23.18 -5.33
CA VAL A 70 45.35 22.29 -6.17
C VAL A 70 44.81 21.11 -5.36
N SER A 71 45.64 20.52 -4.49
CA SER A 71 45.25 19.38 -3.64
C SER A 71 44.21 19.79 -2.61
N VAL A 72 44.34 20.98 -1.98
CA VAL A 72 43.34 21.53 -1.06
C VAL A 72 42.00 21.70 -1.77
N CYS A 73 41.99 22.28 -2.97
CA CYS A 73 40.77 22.47 -3.74
C CYS A 73 40.09 21.14 -4.08
N LEU A 74 40.85 20.14 -4.54
CA LEU A 74 40.34 18.81 -4.86
C LEU A 74 39.80 18.10 -3.62
N THR A 75 40.49 18.18 -2.48
CA THR A 75 40.03 17.58 -1.23
C THR A 75 38.73 18.19 -0.74
N VAL A 76 38.59 19.52 -0.80
CA VAL A 76 37.33 20.21 -0.43
C VAL A 76 36.18 19.80 -1.36
N LEU A 77 36.40 19.76 -2.67
CA LEU A 77 35.39 19.31 -3.63
C LEU A 77 34.98 17.86 -3.41
N THR A 78 35.95 16.98 -3.14
CA THR A 78 35.68 15.55 -2.89
C THR A 78 34.93 15.37 -1.57
N MET A 79 35.30 16.10 -0.51
CA MET A 79 34.57 16.09 0.76
C MET A 79 33.11 16.54 0.57
N LEU A 80 32.89 17.67 -0.12
CA LEU A 80 31.55 18.18 -0.42
C LEU A 80 30.73 17.17 -1.23
N TYR A 81 31.33 16.54 -2.25
CA TYR A 81 30.68 15.48 -3.02
C TYR A 81 30.33 14.28 -2.14
N THR A 82 31.26 13.78 -1.31
CA THR A 82 31.00 12.62 -0.44
C THR A 82 29.93 12.92 0.61
N TYR A 83 29.90 14.15 1.13
CA TYR A 83 28.93 14.58 2.13
C TYR A 83 27.52 14.72 1.54
N HIS A 84 27.41 15.28 0.33
CA HIS A 84 26.13 15.44 -0.37
C HIS A 84 25.82 14.32 -1.37
N LYS A 85 26.58 13.21 -1.33
CA LYS A 85 26.55 12.16 -2.37
C LYS A 85 25.14 11.68 -2.64
N ASP A 86 24.38 11.32 -1.61
CA ASP A 86 23.02 10.76 -1.78
C ASP A 86 22.08 11.76 -2.43
N LYS A 87 22.10 13.00 -1.95
CA LYS A 87 21.25 14.06 -2.49
C LYS A 87 21.61 14.38 -3.95
N ILE A 88 22.90 14.34 -4.28
CA ILE A 88 23.37 14.53 -5.65
C ILE A 88 22.93 13.35 -6.53
N GLU A 89 23.09 12.11 -6.05
CA GLU A 89 22.68 10.90 -6.75
C GLU A 89 21.16 10.86 -6.97
N GLU A 90 20.36 11.14 -5.94
CA GLU A 90 18.90 11.28 -6.03
C GLU A 90 18.50 12.34 -7.06
N THR A 91 19.07 13.55 -6.94
CA THR A 91 18.79 14.65 -7.88
C THR A 91 19.16 14.26 -9.31
N TYR A 92 20.30 13.56 -9.49
CA TYR A 92 20.76 13.10 -10.78
C TYR A 92 19.82 12.03 -11.38
N ILE A 93 19.37 11.05 -10.58
CA ILE A 93 18.44 10.00 -11.02
C ILE A 93 17.12 10.63 -11.50
N VAL A 94 16.54 11.52 -10.70
CA VAL A 94 15.29 12.23 -11.05
C VAL A 94 15.49 13.07 -12.31
N TRP A 95 16.61 13.79 -12.42
CA TRP A 95 16.94 14.59 -13.60
C TRP A 95 17.11 13.71 -14.85
N GLN A 96 17.84 12.61 -14.75
CA GLN A 96 18.12 11.68 -15.85
C GLN A 96 16.83 11.04 -16.36
N SER A 97 15.96 10.59 -15.46
CA SER A 97 14.62 10.05 -15.76
C SER A 97 13.77 11.06 -16.53
N ARG A 98 13.69 12.32 -16.04
CA ARG A 98 12.95 13.39 -16.73
C ARG A 98 13.52 13.71 -18.11
N MET A 99 14.83 13.69 -18.26
CA MET A 99 15.51 13.97 -19.53
C MET A 99 15.33 12.83 -20.55
N SER A 100 15.27 11.59 -20.06
CA SER A 100 15.13 10.38 -20.88
C SER A 100 13.69 10.09 -21.29
N LEU A 101 12.70 10.73 -20.65
CA LEU A 101 11.27 10.57 -20.96
C LEU A 101 10.96 10.81 -22.45
N PRO A 102 10.53 9.76 -23.19
CA PRO A 102 10.20 9.86 -24.60
C PRO A 102 9.10 10.90 -24.88
N LYS A 103 9.26 11.69 -25.94
CA LYS A 103 8.34 12.81 -26.28
C LYS A 103 6.90 12.34 -26.50
N ASN A 104 6.70 11.18 -27.12
CA ASN A 104 5.38 10.59 -27.38
C ASN A 104 4.63 10.25 -26.09
N LEU A 105 5.33 9.90 -25.00
CA LEU A 105 4.71 9.53 -23.74
C LEU A 105 4.25 10.74 -22.91
N LYS A 106 4.83 11.92 -23.14
CA LYS A 106 4.51 13.15 -22.37
C LYS A 106 3.02 13.50 -22.39
N HIS A 107 2.34 13.17 -23.48
CA HIS A 107 0.93 13.44 -23.70
C HIS A 107 -0.01 12.38 -23.11
N TYR A 108 0.52 11.32 -22.49
CA TYR A 108 -0.32 10.30 -21.87
C TYR A 108 -1.17 10.95 -20.78
N PRO A 109 -2.49 10.71 -20.79
CA PRO A 109 -3.39 11.24 -19.79
C PRO A 109 -3.09 10.63 -18.43
N GLU A 110 -3.23 11.45 -17.39
CA GLU A 110 -3.09 10.98 -16.01
C GLU A 110 -4.34 10.19 -15.63
N LEU A 111 -4.14 8.96 -15.17
CA LEU A 111 -5.19 8.19 -14.54
C LEU A 111 -5.46 8.80 -13.17
N SER A 112 -6.63 9.43 -13.05
CA SER A 112 -7.00 10.21 -11.88
C SER A 112 -8.36 9.74 -11.34
N ARG A 113 -8.97 10.52 -10.46
CA ARG A 113 -10.34 10.28 -9.96
C ARG A 113 -11.43 10.54 -11.02
N LYS A 114 -11.06 10.91 -12.25
CA LYS A 114 -11.99 11.11 -13.36
C LYS A 114 -11.88 9.94 -14.34
N GLU A 115 -13.00 9.64 -14.98
CA GLU A 115 -13.04 8.68 -16.08
C GLU A 115 -12.09 9.12 -17.19
N LEU A 116 -11.32 8.16 -17.69
CA LEU A 116 -10.48 8.32 -18.85
C LEU A 116 -11.11 7.61 -20.04
N THR A 117 -11.34 8.34 -21.13
CA THR A 117 -11.94 7.81 -22.35
C THR A 117 -11.01 8.02 -23.53
N GLU A 118 -10.67 6.94 -24.22
CA GLU A 118 -9.90 6.96 -25.47
C GLU A 118 -10.67 6.18 -26.54
N GLY A 119 -11.24 6.89 -27.51
CA GLY A 119 -12.14 6.31 -28.50
C GLY A 119 -13.40 5.72 -27.85
N LYS A 120 -13.63 4.41 -28.02
CA LYS A 120 -14.75 3.67 -27.41
C LYS A 120 -14.38 2.97 -26.10
N LYS A 121 -13.15 3.18 -25.60
CA LYS A 121 -12.61 2.52 -24.42
C LYS A 121 -12.61 3.45 -23.23
N THR A 122 -13.01 2.94 -22.07
CA THR A 122 -13.10 3.73 -20.85
C THR A 122 -12.38 3.03 -19.70
N ILE A 123 -11.66 3.81 -18.90
CA ILE A 123 -11.21 3.42 -17.57
C ILE A 123 -11.95 4.32 -16.58
N THR A 124 -12.90 3.72 -15.87
CA THR A 124 -13.74 4.40 -14.89
C THR A 124 -13.25 4.02 -13.50
N PRO A 125 -12.85 4.97 -12.64
CA PRO A 125 -12.48 4.65 -11.27
C PRO A 125 -13.66 4.01 -10.54
N LEU A 126 -13.39 2.93 -9.81
CA LEU A 126 -14.36 2.30 -8.92
C LEU A 126 -14.37 2.96 -7.53
N TYR A 127 -13.68 4.08 -7.36
CA TYR A 127 -13.86 4.97 -6.22
C TYR A 127 -14.87 6.04 -6.60
N GLU A 128 -15.88 6.24 -5.76
CA GLU A 128 -16.87 7.28 -6.03
C GLU A 128 -16.29 8.68 -5.80
N ARG A 129 -16.85 9.65 -6.54
CA ARG A 129 -16.49 11.07 -6.49
C ARG A 129 -16.75 11.65 -5.10
N GLY A 130 -15.72 12.25 -4.50
CA GLY A 130 -15.84 13.02 -3.25
C GLY A 130 -14.94 12.46 -2.16
N GLU A 131 -15.52 12.32 -0.96
CA GLU A 131 -14.82 11.92 0.25
C GLU A 131 -14.88 10.41 0.53
N TYR A 132 -15.58 9.59 -0.26
CA TYR A 132 -15.70 8.15 0.02
C TYR A 132 -14.55 7.32 -0.58
N SER A 133 -14.21 6.24 0.11
CA SER A 133 -13.22 5.24 -0.26
C SER A 133 -13.88 3.86 -0.38
N LEU A 134 -13.46 3.07 -1.37
CA LEU A 134 -13.87 1.68 -1.50
C LEU A 134 -13.25 0.89 -0.34
N LYS A 135 -14.08 0.42 0.58
CA LYS A 135 -13.64 -0.43 1.70
C LYS A 135 -13.60 -1.89 1.28
N GLU A 136 -14.65 -2.37 0.59
CA GLU A 136 -14.74 -3.78 0.21
C GLU A 136 -15.41 -4.03 -1.13
N LYS A 137 -15.15 -5.22 -1.69
CA LYS A 137 -15.71 -5.64 -2.99
C LYS A 137 -15.85 -7.15 -3.10
N PHE A 138 -16.92 -7.63 -3.74
CA PHE A 138 -17.15 -9.06 -4.00
C PHE A 138 -18.12 -9.30 -5.15
N PHE A 139 -18.18 -10.55 -5.63
CA PHE A 139 -19.17 -10.98 -6.61
C PHE A 139 -20.22 -11.89 -5.95
N ASN A 140 -21.49 -11.66 -6.28
CA ASN A 140 -22.57 -12.58 -5.90
C ASN A 140 -22.70 -13.75 -6.90
N LYS A 141 -23.62 -14.68 -6.63
CA LYS A 141 -23.88 -15.85 -7.49
C LYS A 141 -24.45 -15.50 -8.87
N GLN A 142 -24.99 -14.29 -9.05
CA GLN A 142 -25.45 -13.75 -10.33
C GLN A 142 -24.33 -13.02 -11.10
N HIS A 143 -23.10 -13.06 -10.58
CA HIS A 143 -21.93 -12.37 -11.14
C HIS A 143 -22.07 -10.84 -11.17
N CYS A 144 -22.94 -10.27 -10.34
CA CYS A 144 -22.94 -8.83 -10.06
C CYS A 144 -21.75 -8.50 -9.15
N LEU A 145 -21.04 -7.41 -9.45
CA LEU A 145 -20.04 -6.85 -8.55
C LEU A 145 -20.73 -5.97 -7.51
N LEU A 146 -20.42 -6.21 -6.25
CA LEU A 146 -20.84 -5.40 -5.12
C LEU A 146 -19.64 -4.65 -4.58
N ALA A 147 -19.80 -3.36 -4.35
CA ALA A 147 -18.78 -2.47 -3.84
C ALA A 147 -19.30 -1.71 -2.62
N TYR A 148 -18.54 -1.74 -1.53
CA TYR A 148 -18.86 -1.11 -0.25
C TYR A 148 -18.02 0.14 -0.05
N TYR A 149 -18.66 1.28 0.15
CA TYR A 149 -18.01 2.58 0.29
C TYR A 149 -18.19 3.14 1.69
N VAL A 150 -17.11 3.68 2.22
CA VAL A 150 -17.08 4.38 3.51
C VAL A 150 -16.25 5.65 3.39
N LYS A 151 -16.52 6.65 4.22
CA LYS A 151 -15.65 7.81 4.34
C LYS A 151 -14.35 7.40 5.09
N PRO A 152 -13.15 7.68 4.54
CA PRO A 152 -11.89 7.39 5.21
C PRO A 152 -11.75 8.30 6.44
N LYS A 153 -11.17 7.74 7.50
CA LYS A 153 -10.95 8.41 8.78
C LYS A 153 -10.00 9.61 8.62
N GLY A 154 -10.31 10.75 9.23
CA GLY A 154 -9.31 11.76 9.54
C GLY A 154 -8.42 11.30 10.70
N GLU A 155 -7.21 11.86 10.85
CA GLU A 155 -6.26 11.50 11.92
C GLU A 155 -6.82 11.70 13.35
N GLU A 156 -7.91 12.45 13.52
CA GLU A 156 -8.55 12.72 14.82
C GLU A 156 -9.78 11.83 15.12
N ASP A 157 -10.29 11.06 14.14
CA ASP A 157 -11.52 10.27 14.30
C ASP A 157 -11.22 8.82 14.67
N TYR A 158 -10.85 8.61 15.94
CA TYR A 158 -10.55 7.28 16.49
C TYR A 158 -11.76 6.35 16.67
N TYR A 159 -12.95 6.76 16.25
CA TYR A 159 -14.18 5.99 16.42
C TYR A 159 -14.97 5.94 15.12
N ILE A 160 -15.46 4.74 14.79
CA ILE A 160 -16.51 4.55 13.78
C ILE A 160 -17.75 5.26 14.34
N GLY A 161 -17.87 6.53 14.01
CA GLY A 161 -18.99 7.41 14.29
C GLY A 161 -19.10 8.31 13.08
N ASP A 162 -19.61 7.73 12.00
CA ASP A 162 -19.75 8.42 10.72
C ASP A 162 -20.74 9.57 10.88
N ASN A 163 -20.38 10.73 10.33
CA ASN A 163 -21.29 11.87 10.20
C ASN A 163 -22.58 11.41 9.47
N PRO A 164 -23.79 11.64 10.01
CA PRO A 164 -25.06 11.26 9.39
C PRO A 164 -25.28 11.90 8.02
N ASP A 165 -24.58 13.00 7.70
CA ASP A 165 -24.56 13.60 6.36
C ASP A 165 -23.86 12.69 5.33
N PHE A 166 -23.07 11.71 5.79
CA PHE A 166 -22.25 10.83 4.96
C PHE A 166 -22.37 9.34 5.38
N PRO A 167 -23.55 8.72 5.26
CA PRO A 167 -23.75 7.31 5.57
C PRO A 167 -22.95 6.42 4.59
N PRO A 168 -22.43 5.27 5.06
CA PRO A 168 -21.82 4.29 4.16
C PRO A 168 -22.88 3.65 3.27
N TYR A 169 -22.49 3.21 2.09
CA TYR A 169 -23.42 2.63 1.12
C TYR A 169 -22.77 1.53 0.28
N PHE A 170 -23.62 0.73 -0.34
CA PHE A 170 -23.24 -0.26 -1.34
C PHE A 170 -23.71 0.15 -2.73
N LEU A 171 -22.91 -0.18 -3.74
CA LEU A 171 -23.30 -0.16 -5.15
C LEU A 171 -23.29 -1.58 -5.71
N LYS A 172 -24.26 -1.87 -6.57
CA LYS A 172 -24.38 -3.14 -7.31
C LYS A 172 -24.20 -2.87 -8.80
N PHE A 173 -23.25 -3.55 -9.41
CA PHE A 173 -22.96 -3.48 -10.83
C PHE A 173 -23.35 -4.80 -11.51
N ASP A 174 -23.99 -4.71 -12.68
CA ASP A 174 -24.26 -5.89 -13.50
C ASP A 174 -23.00 -6.39 -14.24
N THR A 175 -23.14 -7.46 -15.02
CA THR A 175 -22.03 -8.04 -15.82
C THR A 175 -21.57 -7.13 -16.96
N SER A 176 -22.34 -6.08 -17.31
CA SER A 176 -21.92 -5.02 -18.23
C SER A 176 -21.15 -3.89 -17.51
N GLY A 177 -21.09 -3.93 -16.18
CA GLY A 177 -20.49 -2.91 -15.34
C GLY A 177 -21.35 -1.66 -15.19
N LYS A 178 -22.67 -1.76 -15.38
CA LYS A 178 -23.62 -0.67 -15.13
C LYS A 178 -24.14 -0.79 -13.70
N ILE A 179 -24.27 0.34 -13.00
CA ILE A 179 -24.94 0.39 -11.70
C ILE A 179 -26.41 0.03 -11.90
N ILE A 180 -26.88 -0.99 -11.21
CA ILE A 180 -28.26 -1.48 -11.26
C ILE A 180 -29.02 -1.26 -9.96
N ASP A 181 -28.31 -1.06 -8.85
CA ASP A 181 -28.92 -0.88 -7.53
C ASP A 181 -27.94 -0.20 -6.56
N SER A 182 -28.47 0.40 -5.50
CA SER A 182 -27.69 0.95 -4.38
C SER A 182 -28.40 0.74 -3.04
N LEU A 183 -27.62 0.58 -1.97
CA LEU A 183 -28.12 0.46 -0.61
C LEU A 183 -27.41 1.45 0.30
N SER A 184 -28.12 2.49 0.75
CA SER A 184 -27.64 3.40 1.78
C SER A 184 -27.89 2.79 3.16
N LEU A 185 -26.87 2.79 4.02
CA LEU A 185 -26.98 2.30 5.38
C LEU A 185 -27.20 3.50 6.28
N ASN A 186 -28.46 3.78 6.62
CA ASN A 186 -28.80 4.86 7.53
C ASN A 186 -28.30 4.51 8.94
N ILE A 187 -27.32 5.27 9.42
CA ILE A 187 -26.78 5.17 10.78
C ILE A 187 -27.24 6.42 11.52
N ALA A 188 -27.89 6.27 12.68
CA ALA A 188 -28.17 7.39 13.56
C ALA A 188 -26.86 7.85 14.24
N GLU A 189 -26.71 9.16 14.48
CA GLU A 189 -25.48 9.82 15.01
C GLU A 189 -24.80 9.11 16.20
N GLU A 190 -25.57 8.37 17.00
CA GLU A 190 -25.09 7.74 18.24
C GLU A 190 -24.77 6.25 18.11
N GLN A 191 -25.04 5.61 16.97
CA GLN A 191 -24.89 4.15 16.80
C GLN A 191 -23.60 3.80 16.07
N LYS A 192 -22.65 3.18 16.79
CA LYS A 192 -21.42 2.60 16.21
C LYS A 192 -21.74 1.32 15.45
N ARG A 193 -22.42 1.43 14.30
CA ARG A 193 -22.78 0.27 13.47
C ARG A 193 -21.61 -0.15 12.62
N GLU A 194 -21.29 -1.44 12.67
CA GLU A 194 -20.32 -2.07 11.78
C GLU A 194 -21.03 -3.07 10.88
N PHE A 195 -20.74 -3.00 9.59
CA PHE A 195 -21.32 -3.88 8.59
C PHE A 195 -20.27 -4.87 8.09
N TYR A 196 -20.65 -6.14 8.09
CA TYR A 196 -19.84 -7.27 7.65
C TYR A 196 -20.57 -8.00 6.51
N ILE A 197 -19.84 -8.77 5.71
CA ILE A 197 -20.42 -9.47 4.57
C ILE A 197 -20.10 -10.95 4.70
N LYS A 198 -21.12 -11.81 4.62
CA LYS A 198 -20.96 -13.26 4.68
C LYS A 198 -21.79 -13.96 3.63
N ASP A 199 -21.14 -14.77 2.80
CA ASP A 199 -21.71 -15.41 1.60
C ASP A 199 -22.40 -14.36 0.72
N LYS A 200 -23.70 -14.19 0.97
CA LYS A 200 -24.63 -13.35 0.23
C LYS A 200 -25.41 -12.38 1.13
N TYR A 201 -25.03 -12.26 2.40
CA TYR A 201 -25.72 -11.46 3.42
C TYR A 201 -24.86 -10.29 3.89
N ILE A 202 -25.49 -9.14 4.06
CA ILE A 202 -24.91 -7.99 4.77
C ILE A 202 -25.35 -8.13 6.22
N ILE A 203 -24.40 -8.24 7.14
CA ILE A 203 -24.61 -8.43 8.58
C ILE A 203 -24.38 -7.11 9.31
N ASP A 204 -25.37 -6.67 10.07
CA ASP A 204 -25.25 -5.57 11.04
C ASP A 204 -25.03 -6.19 12.42
N THR A 205 -23.83 -5.98 12.98
CA THR A 205 -23.44 -6.56 14.27
C THR A 205 -24.03 -5.82 15.45
N TYR A 206 -24.40 -4.56 15.29
CA TYR A 206 -24.98 -3.76 16.34
C TYR A 206 -26.43 -4.17 16.60
N THR A 207 -27.21 -4.36 15.54
CA THR A 207 -28.61 -4.79 15.64
C THR A 207 -28.80 -6.31 15.57
N LEU A 208 -27.71 -7.06 15.39
CA LEU A 208 -27.73 -8.52 15.19
C LEU A 208 -28.71 -8.93 14.09
N SER A 209 -28.68 -8.20 12.98
CA SER A 209 -29.59 -8.36 11.86
C SER A 209 -28.83 -8.55 10.55
N TYR A 210 -29.55 -8.94 9.50
CA TYR A 210 -28.98 -9.18 8.19
C TYR A 210 -29.90 -8.72 7.08
N SER A 211 -29.32 -8.33 5.93
CA SER A 211 -30.02 -8.02 4.70
C SER A 211 -29.65 -9.00 3.60
N THR A 212 -30.63 -9.28 2.72
CA THR A 212 -30.47 -10.09 1.50
C THR A 212 -30.29 -9.24 0.25
N TRP A 213 -30.12 -7.92 0.37
CA TRP A 213 -30.01 -6.98 -0.76
C TRP A 213 -29.01 -7.42 -1.85
N ALA A 214 -27.90 -8.02 -1.44
CA ALA A 214 -26.90 -8.56 -2.36
C ALA A 214 -27.45 -9.62 -3.32
N ILE A 215 -28.49 -10.35 -2.91
CA ILE A 215 -29.18 -11.41 -3.66
C ILE A 215 -30.33 -10.80 -4.47
N ASP A 216 -31.33 -10.28 -3.76
CA ASP A 216 -32.67 -9.99 -4.28
C ASP A 216 -32.99 -8.50 -4.36
N GLY A 217 -32.06 -7.65 -3.92
CA GLY A 217 -32.26 -6.20 -3.86
C GLY A 217 -33.15 -5.76 -2.70
N ASN A 218 -33.53 -6.64 -1.77
CA ASN A 218 -34.33 -6.25 -0.61
C ASN A 218 -33.47 -5.48 0.41
N PRO A 219 -33.72 -4.18 0.65
CA PRO A 219 -32.93 -3.38 1.58
C PRO A 219 -33.26 -3.67 3.06
N GLU A 220 -34.33 -4.40 3.35
CA GLU A 220 -34.78 -4.65 4.72
C GLU A 220 -33.79 -5.54 5.50
N PHE A 221 -33.48 -5.11 6.71
CA PHE A 221 -32.75 -5.91 7.68
C PHE A 221 -33.69 -6.74 8.53
N ARG A 222 -33.41 -8.03 8.65
CA ARG A 222 -34.17 -9.02 9.41
C ARG A 222 -33.30 -9.53 10.57
N PRO A 223 -33.89 -9.83 11.74
CA PRO A 223 -33.12 -10.32 12.87
C PRO A 223 -32.46 -11.67 12.53
N MET A 224 -31.19 -11.82 12.93
CA MET A 224 -30.52 -13.11 12.93
C MET A 224 -31.11 -13.99 14.04
N LYS A 225 -30.97 -15.31 13.90
CA LYS A 225 -31.44 -16.25 14.94
C LYS A 225 -30.35 -16.49 15.98
N ALA A 226 -30.63 -16.13 17.22
CA ALA A 226 -29.75 -16.42 18.35
C ALA A 226 -29.71 -17.93 18.63
N VAL A 227 -28.53 -18.45 18.97
CA VAL A 227 -28.42 -19.70 19.73
C VAL A 227 -28.63 -19.34 21.20
N GLU A 228 -29.70 -19.83 21.80
CA GLU A 228 -30.05 -19.46 23.17
C GLU A 228 -29.09 -20.07 24.21
N GLY A 229 -28.81 -19.32 25.28
CA GLY A 229 -28.03 -19.80 26.43
C GLY A 229 -26.52 -19.89 26.20
N THR A 230 -25.97 -19.12 25.25
CA THR A 230 -24.54 -19.19 24.87
C THR A 230 -23.66 -18.13 25.49
N ASP A 231 -24.21 -17.17 26.24
CA ASP A 231 -23.48 -15.98 26.70
C ASP A 231 -22.20 -16.30 27.50
N PHE A 232 -22.15 -17.45 28.16
CA PHE A 232 -21.02 -17.92 28.95
C PHE A 232 -20.21 -19.03 28.29
N TRP A 233 -20.53 -19.39 27.04
CA TRP A 233 -19.82 -20.45 26.31
C TRP A 233 -18.37 -20.06 26.07
N LYS A 234 -17.47 -20.97 26.44
CA LYS A 234 -16.05 -20.86 26.12
C LYS A 234 -15.78 -21.45 24.75
N GLU A 235 -14.55 -21.28 24.28
CA GLU A 235 -14.15 -21.73 22.94
C GLU A 235 -14.46 -23.21 22.67
N ASP A 236 -14.27 -24.09 23.65
CA ASP A 236 -14.55 -25.53 23.50
C ASP A 236 -16.05 -25.83 23.41
N ASP A 237 -16.90 -25.07 24.10
CA ASP A 237 -18.37 -25.20 23.99
C ASP A 237 -18.83 -24.83 22.58
N VAL A 238 -18.32 -23.72 22.04
CA VAL A 238 -18.62 -23.24 20.69
C VAL A 238 -18.15 -24.23 19.62
N LYS A 239 -16.93 -24.76 19.75
CA LYS A 239 -16.40 -25.82 18.87
C LYS A 239 -17.27 -27.07 18.91
N THR A 240 -17.65 -27.51 20.10
CA THR A 240 -18.48 -28.70 20.30
C THR A 240 -19.84 -28.54 19.65
N TYR A 241 -20.46 -27.36 19.79
CA TYR A 241 -21.72 -27.06 19.12
C TYR A 241 -21.60 -27.11 17.59
N ILE A 242 -20.57 -26.46 17.02
CA ILE A 242 -20.34 -26.45 15.58
C ILE A 242 -20.10 -27.86 15.03
N ALA A 243 -19.29 -28.67 15.73
CA ALA A 243 -19.03 -30.06 15.37
C ALA A 243 -20.31 -30.93 15.42
N LYS A 244 -21.10 -30.79 16.49
CA LYS A 244 -22.35 -31.56 16.69
C LYS A 244 -23.41 -31.25 15.63
N ASN A 245 -23.51 -29.99 15.21
CA ASN A 245 -24.46 -29.56 14.19
C ASN A 245 -23.94 -29.76 12.76
N HIS A 246 -22.79 -30.42 12.60
CA HIS A 246 -22.13 -30.64 11.30
C HIS A 246 -21.94 -29.34 10.50
N LEU A 247 -21.79 -28.21 11.19
CA LEU A 247 -21.53 -26.92 10.55
C LEU A 247 -20.06 -26.89 10.14
N PRO A 248 -19.73 -26.74 8.85
CA PRO A 248 -18.34 -26.69 8.45
C PRO A 248 -17.68 -25.45 9.03
N THR A 249 -16.54 -25.59 9.72
CA THR A 249 -15.73 -24.49 10.25
C THR A 249 -15.51 -23.31 9.27
N PRO A 250 -15.31 -23.51 7.94
CA PRO A 250 -15.22 -22.38 7.00
C PRO A 250 -16.52 -21.58 6.80
N THR A 251 -17.67 -22.05 7.29
CA THR A 251 -18.95 -21.32 7.32
C THR A 251 -19.18 -20.56 8.62
N CYS A 252 -18.27 -20.64 9.59
CA CYS A 252 -18.30 -19.87 10.83
C CYS A 252 -17.19 -18.81 10.82
N TYR A 253 -17.50 -17.57 11.18
CA TYR A 253 -16.48 -16.55 11.42
C TYR A 253 -16.79 -15.80 12.71
N LYS A 254 -15.72 -15.29 13.31
CA LYS A 254 -15.83 -14.42 14.47
C LYS A 254 -15.88 -12.98 14.00
N ILE A 255 -16.70 -12.21 14.70
CA ILE A 255 -16.66 -10.77 14.70
C ILE A 255 -16.22 -10.36 16.11
N GLY A 256 -15.05 -9.74 16.20
CA GLY A 256 -14.58 -9.16 17.45
C GLY A 256 -15.39 -7.89 17.74
N VAL A 257 -16.21 -7.92 18.78
CA VAL A 257 -16.97 -6.73 19.20
C VAL A 257 -16.28 -6.15 20.42
N ARG A 258 -15.87 -4.88 20.32
CA ARG A 258 -15.37 -4.14 21.48
C ARG A 258 -16.54 -3.89 22.40
N LYS A 259 -16.47 -4.35 23.65
CA LYS A 259 -17.52 -4.10 24.64
C LYS A 259 -17.61 -2.60 24.92
N ILE A 260 -18.80 -2.03 24.68
CA ILE A 260 -19.10 -0.62 24.91
C ILE A 260 -19.77 -0.50 26.28
N GLU A 261 -19.13 0.19 27.21
CA GLU A 261 -19.69 0.46 28.54
C GLU A 261 -20.15 1.91 28.65
N TRP A 262 -21.37 2.11 29.16
CA TRP A 262 -21.87 3.42 29.54
C TRP A 262 -21.27 3.84 30.89
N ARG A 263 -20.66 5.02 30.92
CA ARG A 263 -20.14 5.64 32.13
C ARG A 263 -21.01 6.82 32.55
N PRO A 264 -21.83 6.67 33.62
CA PRO A 264 -22.76 7.71 34.08
C PRO A 264 -22.07 9.00 34.51
N ASP A 265 -20.83 8.90 35.02
CA ASP A 265 -19.97 9.98 35.49
C ASP A 265 -19.63 10.99 34.38
N ASN A 266 -19.41 10.49 33.17
CA ASN A 266 -19.00 11.33 32.03
C ASN A 266 -20.08 11.45 30.94
N GLN A 267 -21.26 10.85 31.15
CA GLN A 267 -22.33 10.71 30.14
C GLN A 267 -21.81 10.28 28.76
N LYS A 268 -20.84 9.35 28.76
CA LYS A 268 -20.16 8.92 27.53
C LYS A 268 -20.00 7.41 27.53
N TYR A 269 -20.08 6.85 26.33
CA TYR A 269 -19.78 5.45 26.06
C TYR A 269 -18.27 5.27 25.84
N TYR A 270 -17.67 4.30 26.52
CA TYR A 270 -16.26 3.96 26.37
C TYR A 270 -16.12 2.52 25.86
N THR A 271 -15.20 2.28 24.93
CA THR A 271 -14.80 0.93 24.56
C THR A 271 -13.86 0.38 25.64
N THR A 272 -14.18 -0.76 26.22
CA THR A 272 -13.30 -1.46 27.17
C THR A 272 -12.30 -2.35 26.43
N PHE A 273 -11.30 -2.85 27.17
CA PHE A 273 -10.35 -3.85 26.67
C PHE A 273 -10.91 -5.28 26.70
N ASP A 274 -12.13 -5.47 27.23
CA ASP A 274 -12.81 -6.76 27.24
C ASP A 274 -13.38 -7.04 25.85
N ASN A 275 -12.99 -8.18 25.29
CA ASN A 275 -13.40 -8.60 23.94
C ASN A 275 -14.54 -9.61 24.04
N GLU A 276 -15.70 -9.24 23.55
CA GLU A 276 -16.80 -10.18 23.28
C GLU A 276 -16.64 -10.75 21.88
N SER A 277 -17.10 -11.99 21.71
CA SER A 277 -17.03 -12.67 20.42
C SER A 277 -18.43 -13.02 19.94
N ILE A 278 -18.79 -12.50 18.77
CA ILE A 278 -19.96 -12.97 18.03
C ILE A 278 -19.48 -13.95 16.98
N VAL A 279 -19.94 -15.20 17.06
CA VAL A 279 -19.69 -16.20 16.02
C VAL A 279 -20.93 -16.31 15.14
N VAL A 280 -20.80 -15.94 13.87
CA VAL A 280 -21.90 -15.96 12.90
C VAL A 280 -21.74 -17.16 11.97
N PHE A 281 -22.83 -17.86 11.66
CA PHE A 281 -22.88 -18.99 10.73
C PHE A 281 -24.20 -19.04 9.96
N ILE A 282 -24.24 -19.72 8.81
CA ILE A 282 -25.47 -19.96 8.07
C ILE A 282 -25.97 -21.36 8.39
N GLN A 283 -27.24 -21.46 8.78
CA GLN A 283 -27.95 -22.72 8.96
C GLN A 283 -29.35 -22.56 8.37
N ASP A 284 -29.81 -23.54 7.59
CA ASP A 284 -31.13 -23.52 6.93
C ASP A 284 -31.40 -22.21 6.15
N GLU A 285 -30.40 -21.76 5.40
CA GLU A 285 -30.41 -20.51 4.62
C GLU A 285 -30.66 -19.22 5.43
N LYS A 286 -30.42 -19.27 6.75
CA LYS A 286 -30.58 -18.12 7.64
C LYS A 286 -29.32 -17.89 8.48
N PRO A 287 -28.86 -16.64 8.61
CA PRO A 287 -27.81 -16.30 9.54
C PRO A 287 -28.25 -16.56 10.99
N HIS A 288 -27.39 -17.28 11.70
CA HIS A 288 -27.46 -17.53 13.12
C HIS A 288 -26.23 -16.94 13.80
N TYR A 289 -26.34 -16.62 15.08
CA TYR A 289 -25.22 -16.12 15.85
C TYR A 289 -25.15 -16.75 17.25
N ILE A 290 -23.92 -16.85 17.75
CA ILE A 290 -23.57 -17.17 19.13
C ILE A 290 -22.92 -15.92 19.71
N CYS A 291 -23.49 -15.37 20.76
CA CYS A 291 -22.82 -14.37 21.58
C CYS A 291 -22.08 -15.07 22.71
N SER A 292 -20.82 -14.69 22.93
CA SER A 292 -20.04 -15.10 24.08
C SER A 292 -19.33 -13.91 24.70
N THR A 293 -19.42 -13.83 26.02
CA THR A 293 -18.65 -12.92 26.88
C THR A 293 -17.17 -13.28 26.95
N HIS A 294 -16.77 -14.44 26.41
CA HIS A 294 -15.38 -14.86 26.33
C HIS A 294 -14.83 -14.64 24.92
N TYR A 295 -13.53 -14.34 24.86
CA TYR A 295 -12.81 -14.29 23.59
C TYR A 295 -12.71 -15.67 22.97
N ILE A 296 -13.07 -15.79 21.69
CA ILE A 296 -12.96 -17.03 20.93
C ILE A 296 -11.81 -16.88 19.93
N SER A 297 -10.77 -17.69 20.04
CA SER A 297 -9.57 -17.57 19.19
C SER A 297 -9.63 -18.46 17.93
N SER A 298 -10.36 -19.57 18.00
CA SER A 298 -10.34 -20.61 16.95
C SER A 298 -11.02 -20.25 15.63
N PHE A 299 -11.87 -19.23 15.61
CA PHE A 299 -12.44 -18.74 14.36
C PHE A 299 -11.64 -17.53 13.92
N LYS A 300 -11.23 -17.53 12.64
CA LYS A 300 -10.55 -16.38 12.07
C LYS A 300 -11.46 -15.15 12.18
N ASP A 301 -10.83 -14.05 12.57
CA ASP A 301 -11.39 -12.72 12.41
C ASP A 301 -11.27 -12.39 10.92
N THR A 302 -12.25 -12.85 10.15
CA THR A 302 -12.24 -12.70 8.70
C THR A 302 -13.49 -11.95 8.30
N PHE A 303 -13.26 -10.81 7.66
CA PHE A 303 -14.29 -9.99 7.03
C PHE A 303 -15.09 -10.75 5.95
N PHE A 304 -14.60 -11.91 5.46
CA PHE A 304 -15.19 -12.71 4.39
C PHE A 304 -15.05 -14.24 4.53
N GLU A 305 -15.96 -14.94 3.85
CA GLU A 305 -15.99 -16.39 3.63
C GLU A 305 -14.87 -16.88 2.68
N ARG A 306 -14.42 -18.13 2.87
CA ARG A 306 -13.30 -18.73 2.13
C ARG A 306 -13.61 -19.21 0.71
N THR A 307 -14.87 -19.18 0.26
CA THR A 307 -15.26 -19.73 -1.06
C THR A 307 -15.79 -18.63 -1.98
N PRO A 308 -14.90 -17.76 -2.50
CA PRO A 308 -15.31 -16.73 -3.45
C PRO A 308 -15.88 -17.36 -4.72
N VAL A 309 -16.93 -16.73 -5.29
CA VAL A 309 -17.47 -17.08 -6.62
C VAL A 309 -16.37 -17.02 -7.67
N PHE A 310 -15.47 -16.04 -7.52
CA PHE A 310 -14.30 -15.80 -8.36
C PHE A 310 -13.02 -15.79 -7.49
N PRO A 311 -12.35 -16.95 -7.31
CA PRO A 311 -11.14 -17.05 -6.49
C PRO A 311 -9.95 -16.20 -6.91
N LEU A 312 -9.76 -15.93 -8.20
CA LEU A 312 -8.66 -15.05 -8.64
C LEU A 312 -9.00 -13.58 -8.43
N PHE A 313 -10.28 -13.20 -8.46
CA PHE A 313 -10.70 -11.84 -8.13
C PHE A 313 -10.28 -11.43 -6.71
N MET A 314 -10.35 -12.33 -5.74
CA MET A 314 -9.90 -12.06 -4.36
C MET A 314 -8.40 -11.75 -4.28
N LYS A 315 -7.63 -12.08 -5.34
CA LYS A 315 -6.22 -11.74 -5.45
C LYS A 315 -5.95 -10.35 -6.03
N LEU A 316 -6.97 -9.62 -6.46
CA LEU A 316 -6.81 -8.34 -7.14
C LEU A 316 -6.43 -7.20 -6.19
N GLY A 317 -5.24 -6.62 -6.38
CA GLY A 317 -4.74 -5.47 -5.66
C GLY A 317 -4.18 -5.79 -4.26
N ASN A 318 -4.05 -7.06 -3.92
CA ASN A 318 -3.44 -7.50 -2.67
C ASN A 318 -1.96 -7.86 -2.93
N ASP A 319 -1.10 -7.55 -1.96
CA ASP A 319 0.36 -7.70 -2.06
C ASP A 319 0.85 -9.04 -1.49
N ASP A 320 0.02 -9.77 -0.73
CA ASP A 320 0.39 -10.98 0.02
C ASP A 320 0.42 -12.27 -0.81
N PHE A 321 0.71 -12.19 -2.11
CA PHE A 321 0.72 -13.38 -2.97
C PHE A 321 2.09 -14.02 -3.15
N TYR A 322 2.11 -15.34 -3.06
CA TYR A 322 3.26 -16.14 -3.45
C TYR A 322 3.34 -16.22 -4.98
N TYR A 323 4.39 -15.62 -5.55
CA TYR A 323 4.68 -15.66 -6.99
C TYR A 323 4.82 -17.09 -7.54
N SER A 324 5.03 -18.10 -6.68
CA SER A 324 5.10 -19.52 -7.06
C SER A 324 3.81 -20.05 -7.71
N ASP A 325 2.66 -19.44 -7.42
CA ASP A 325 1.39 -19.81 -8.05
C ASP A 325 1.30 -19.36 -9.51
N PHE A 326 2.16 -18.43 -9.95
CA PHE A 326 2.07 -17.76 -11.23
C PHE A 326 3.01 -18.36 -12.26
N GLN A 327 2.57 -18.34 -13.52
CA GLN A 327 3.48 -18.50 -14.65
C GLN A 327 4.06 -17.13 -15.01
N SER A 328 5.39 -16.99 -14.96
CA SER A 328 6.08 -15.77 -15.35
C SER A 328 6.50 -15.81 -16.81
N THR A 329 6.40 -14.69 -17.51
CA THR A 329 6.91 -14.53 -18.86
C THR A 329 7.32 -13.09 -19.14
N TYR A 330 8.33 -12.92 -19.99
CA TYR A 330 8.72 -11.61 -20.52
C TYR A 330 7.81 -11.15 -21.68
N THR A 331 6.96 -12.04 -22.20
CA THR A 331 5.99 -11.71 -23.25
C THR A 331 4.70 -11.20 -22.62
N ARG A 332 4.42 -9.91 -22.77
CA ARG A 332 3.27 -9.25 -22.14
C ARG A 332 2.01 -9.30 -23.01
N ARG A 333 0.87 -9.58 -22.38
CA ARG A 333 -0.42 -9.75 -23.07
C ARG A 333 -1.25 -8.46 -23.07
N LYS A 334 -1.70 -8.03 -21.89
CA LYS A 334 -2.61 -6.88 -21.74
C LYS A 334 -1.92 -5.69 -21.09
N ILE A 335 -1.10 -5.90 -20.06
CA ILE A 335 -0.41 -4.82 -19.36
C ILE A 335 0.93 -4.53 -20.06
N LEU A 336 1.06 -3.37 -20.67
CA LEU A 336 2.24 -2.97 -21.45
C LEU A 336 2.91 -1.73 -20.83
N PRO A 337 3.78 -1.89 -19.82
CA PRO A 337 4.57 -0.79 -19.28
C PRO A 337 5.53 -0.25 -20.34
N GLN A 338 5.57 1.07 -20.48
CA GLN A 338 6.34 1.78 -21.51
C GLN A 338 7.54 2.51 -20.91
N TYR A 339 7.34 3.14 -19.75
CA TYR A 339 8.35 4.00 -19.12
C TYR A 339 8.01 4.21 -17.64
N PHE A 340 9.01 4.32 -16.78
CA PHE A 340 8.81 4.72 -15.39
C PHE A 340 9.56 6.02 -15.11
N LEU A 341 8.82 7.09 -14.86
CA LEU A 341 9.37 8.39 -14.50
C LEU A 341 9.58 8.44 -13.00
N VAL A 342 10.83 8.37 -12.56
CA VAL A 342 11.24 8.62 -11.18
C VAL A 342 11.07 10.10 -10.83
N GLU A 343 10.32 10.38 -9.76
CA GLU A 343 10.11 11.71 -9.19
C GLU A 343 10.72 11.84 -7.77
N GLY A 344 10.91 10.72 -7.08
CA GLY A 344 11.67 10.60 -5.82
C GLY A 344 12.34 9.23 -5.70
N THR A 345 13.44 9.12 -4.94
CA THR A 345 14.18 7.85 -4.79
C THR A 345 13.82 7.12 -3.50
N LEU A 346 13.73 5.79 -3.58
CA LEU A 346 13.46 4.89 -2.45
C LEU A 346 14.48 3.74 -2.49
N ASP A 347 15.55 3.83 -1.71
CA ASP A 347 16.64 2.85 -1.70
C ASP A 347 17.12 2.44 -3.11
N GLU A 348 16.81 1.23 -3.57
CA GLU A 348 17.18 0.69 -4.89
C GLU A 348 16.19 1.06 -6.03
N GLY A 349 15.08 1.71 -5.70
CA GLY A 349 14.03 2.12 -6.63
C GLY A 349 13.57 3.57 -6.43
N GLY A 350 12.27 3.81 -6.63
CA GLY A 350 11.74 5.17 -6.56
C GLY A 350 10.23 5.26 -6.67
N GLU A 351 9.73 6.43 -6.32
CA GLU A 351 8.34 6.85 -6.50
C GLU A 351 8.22 7.76 -7.72
N GLY A 352 7.08 7.70 -8.40
CA GLY A 352 6.80 8.57 -9.54
C GLY A 352 5.68 8.04 -10.41
N LYS A 353 5.86 8.02 -11.73
CA LYS A 353 4.79 7.75 -12.69
C LYS A 353 5.11 6.62 -13.65
N LEU A 354 4.27 5.61 -13.68
CA LEU A 354 4.35 4.53 -14.65
C LEU A 354 3.46 4.83 -15.86
N PHE A 355 4.09 4.92 -17.02
CA PHE A 355 3.44 5.09 -18.32
C PHE A 355 3.12 3.72 -18.89
N MET A 356 1.86 3.50 -19.24
CA MET A 356 1.38 2.19 -19.65
C MET A 356 0.43 2.28 -20.84
N GLN A 357 0.39 1.19 -21.59
CA GLN A 357 -0.71 0.87 -22.48
C GLN A 357 -1.41 -0.38 -21.97
N LEU A 358 -2.73 -0.34 -21.95
CA LEU A 358 -3.55 -1.49 -21.65
C LEU A 358 -4.19 -1.99 -22.94
N ARG A 359 -3.82 -3.20 -23.38
CA ARG A 359 -4.36 -3.81 -24.59
C ARG A 359 -5.72 -4.46 -24.28
N LEU A 360 -6.75 -3.95 -24.94
CA LEU A 360 -8.13 -4.39 -24.84
C LEU A 360 -8.58 -4.90 -26.22
N ASN A 361 -8.44 -6.21 -26.44
CA ASN A 361 -8.71 -6.86 -27.72
C ASN A 361 -7.90 -6.21 -28.87
N ASN A 362 -8.58 -5.56 -29.83
CA ASN A 362 -7.99 -4.97 -31.03
C ASN A 362 -7.51 -3.52 -30.84
N ALA A 363 -7.56 -2.98 -29.63
CA ALA A 363 -7.16 -1.60 -29.33
C ALA A 363 -6.33 -1.52 -28.05
N SER A 364 -5.76 -0.36 -27.79
CA SER A 364 -5.04 -0.05 -26.55
C SER A 364 -5.50 1.30 -26.01
N ILE A 365 -5.57 1.43 -24.69
CA ILE A 365 -5.73 2.72 -24.01
C ILE A 365 -4.42 3.08 -23.32
N SER A 366 -3.96 4.31 -23.51
CA SER A 366 -2.68 4.82 -23.01
C SER A 366 -2.92 5.74 -21.81
N PHE A 367 -2.17 5.55 -20.73
CA PHE A 367 -2.27 6.41 -19.55
C PHE A 367 -1.00 6.37 -18.71
N LYS A 368 -0.87 7.29 -17.77
CA LYS A 368 0.15 7.27 -16.72
C LYS A 368 -0.52 7.30 -15.35
N ALA A 369 0.04 6.60 -14.39
CA ALA A 369 -0.47 6.55 -13.04
C ALA A 369 0.67 6.65 -12.02
N ASN A 370 0.38 7.25 -10.87
CA ASN A 370 1.30 7.26 -9.74
C ASN A 370 1.57 5.83 -9.29
N THR A 371 2.84 5.52 -9.04
CA THR A 371 3.26 4.24 -8.47
C THR A 371 4.62 4.38 -7.80
N TYR A 372 5.08 3.29 -7.19
CA TYR A 372 6.43 3.18 -6.68
C TYR A 372 7.00 1.82 -7.04
N MET A 373 8.32 1.75 -7.11
CA MET A 373 9.08 0.57 -7.46
C MET A 373 10.21 0.40 -6.47
N TRP A 374 10.47 -0.84 -6.07
CA TRP A 374 11.61 -1.18 -5.20
C TRP A 374 12.90 -1.41 -5.98
N THR A 375 12.84 -1.41 -7.30
CA THR A 375 13.97 -1.65 -8.19
C THR A 375 14.16 -0.49 -9.15
N SER A 376 15.38 -0.33 -9.66
CA SER A 376 15.70 0.72 -10.63
C SER A 376 14.83 0.63 -11.89
N GLU A 377 14.61 1.77 -12.56
CA GLU A 377 13.84 1.87 -13.81
C GLU A 377 14.26 0.84 -14.87
N ALA A 378 15.57 0.59 -15.00
CA ALA A 378 16.12 -0.35 -15.99
C ALA A 378 15.77 -1.82 -15.69
N VAL A 379 15.54 -2.14 -14.42
CA VAL A 379 15.16 -3.49 -13.94
C VAL A 379 13.64 -3.63 -13.94
N ALA A 380 12.94 -2.64 -13.41
CA ALA A 380 11.49 -2.49 -13.38
C ALA A 380 10.80 -2.88 -14.70
N LEU A 381 11.21 -2.27 -15.82
CA LEU A 381 10.60 -2.54 -17.13
C LEU A 381 10.98 -3.90 -17.71
N LYS A 382 11.98 -4.57 -17.13
CA LYS A 382 12.40 -5.93 -17.48
C LYS A 382 11.82 -6.98 -16.54
N THR A 383 11.16 -6.59 -15.45
CA THR A 383 10.46 -7.55 -14.58
C THR A 383 9.45 -8.34 -15.40
N PRO A 384 9.43 -9.68 -15.28
CA PRO A 384 8.46 -10.50 -15.99
C PRO A 384 7.04 -10.16 -15.53
N THR A 385 6.07 -10.40 -16.41
CA THR A 385 4.66 -10.34 -16.06
C THR A 385 4.20 -11.72 -15.64
N TYR A 386 3.33 -11.76 -14.63
CA TYR A 386 2.85 -12.97 -13.99
C TYR A 386 1.40 -13.23 -14.36
N TYR A 387 1.06 -14.50 -14.61
CA TYR A 387 -0.26 -14.92 -15.05
C TYR A 387 -0.83 -16.03 -14.17
N LEU A 388 -2.11 -15.90 -13.85
CA LEU A 388 -2.95 -16.92 -13.24
C LEU A 388 -4.21 -17.11 -14.08
N THR A 389 -4.61 -18.35 -14.29
CA THR A 389 -5.85 -18.68 -15.00
C THR A 389 -6.58 -19.78 -14.24
N LYS A 390 -7.88 -19.60 -14.02
CA LYS A 390 -8.72 -20.60 -13.33
C LYS A 390 -10.14 -20.54 -13.89
N GLY A 391 -10.52 -21.57 -14.65
CA GLY A 391 -11.82 -21.58 -15.33
C GLY A 391 -11.99 -20.36 -16.23
N ASN A 392 -13.00 -19.54 -15.93
CA ASN A 392 -13.32 -18.33 -16.69
C ASN A 392 -12.51 -17.09 -16.25
N GLU A 393 -11.69 -17.20 -15.20
CA GLU A 393 -10.90 -16.10 -14.64
C GLU A 393 -9.47 -16.08 -15.18
N GLU A 394 -8.97 -14.87 -15.44
CA GLU A 394 -7.56 -14.58 -15.71
C GLU A 394 -7.11 -13.39 -14.85
N LEU A 395 -5.95 -13.51 -14.23
CA LEU A 395 -5.28 -12.43 -13.51
C LEU A 395 -3.88 -12.23 -14.10
N GLU A 396 -3.63 -11.03 -14.62
CA GLU A 396 -2.32 -10.59 -15.11
C GLU A 396 -1.74 -9.58 -14.11
N LYS A 397 -0.50 -9.79 -13.65
CA LYS A 397 0.17 -8.94 -12.66
C LYS A 397 1.54 -8.51 -13.15
N PHE A 398 1.78 -7.20 -13.12
CA PHE A 398 3.08 -6.58 -13.35
C PHE A 398 3.35 -5.62 -12.19
N GLU A 399 4.29 -5.96 -11.32
CA GLU A 399 4.61 -5.14 -10.13
C GLU A 399 3.35 -4.85 -9.29
N LYS A 400 3.01 -3.57 -9.11
CA LYS A 400 1.83 -3.08 -8.39
C LYS A 400 0.61 -2.85 -9.29
N VAL A 401 0.61 -3.42 -10.49
CA VAL A 401 -0.44 -3.30 -11.50
C VAL A 401 -1.03 -4.68 -11.77
N ASP A 402 -2.31 -4.82 -11.44
CA ASP A 402 -3.06 -6.07 -11.60
C ASP A 402 -4.23 -5.86 -12.55
N LEU A 403 -4.50 -6.83 -13.41
CA LEU A 403 -5.65 -6.82 -14.31
C LEU A 403 -6.39 -8.15 -14.20
N TYR A 404 -7.60 -8.07 -13.66
CA TYR A 404 -8.53 -9.19 -13.58
C TYR A 404 -9.49 -9.18 -14.77
N SER A 405 -9.66 -10.33 -15.39
CA SER A 405 -10.61 -10.57 -16.49
C SER A 405 -11.46 -11.80 -16.19
N ASN A 406 -12.72 -11.78 -16.62
CA ASN A 406 -13.58 -12.95 -16.56
C ASN A 406 -14.46 -13.01 -17.82
N GLN A 407 -14.58 -14.20 -18.43
CA GLN A 407 -15.37 -14.38 -19.66
C GLN A 407 -16.87 -14.08 -19.48
N LEU A 408 -17.36 -14.08 -18.25
CA LEU A 408 -18.75 -13.77 -17.90
C LEU A 408 -19.02 -12.26 -17.75
N LEU A 409 -17.97 -11.43 -17.80
CA LEU A 409 -18.05 -9.98 -17.64
C LEU A 409 -17.70 -9.29 -18.96
N GLN A 410 -18.40 -8.19 -19.26
CA GLN A 410 -18.10 -7.34 -20.42
C GLN A 410 -17.09 -6.23 -20.07
N TYR A 411 -16.52 -6.28 -18.87
CA TYR A 411 -15.51 -5.36 -18.37
C TYR A 411 -14.37 -6.13 -17.69
N GLN A 412 -13.24 -5.45 -17.52
CA GLN A 412 -12.10 -5.92 -16.73
C GLN A 412 -11.94 -5.04 -15.49
N LEU A 413 -11.23 -5.53 -14.48
CA LEU A 413 -10.91 -4.77 -13.28
C LEU A 413 -9.40 -4.57 -13.19
N LEU A 414 -8.99 -3.32 -13.23
CA LEU A 414 -7.60 -2.89 -13.13
C LEU A 414 -7.33 -2.40 -11.70
N SER A 415 -6.27 -2.87 -11.06
CA SER A 415 -5.78 -2.32 -9.80
C SER A 415 -4.38 -1.75 -9.97
N ILE A 416 -4.17 -0.52 -9.50
CA ILE A 416 -2.85 0.14 -9.49
C ILE A 416 -2.60 0.63 -8.08
N THR A 417 -1.56 0.12 -7.41
CA THR A 417 -1.26 0.48 -6.00
C THR A 417 -2.48 0.34 -5.08
N GLY A 418 -3.27 -0.71 -5.28
CA GLY A 418 -4.54 -0.94 -4.56
C GLY A 418 -5.74 -0.16 -5.09
N GLN A 419 -5.54 0.90 -5.90
CA GLN A 419 -6.64 1.64 -6.50
C GLN A 419 -7.32 0.84 -7.62
N LEU A 420 -8.62 0.59 -7.49
CA LEU A 420 -9.44 -0.14 -8.44
C LEU A 420 -10.12 0.73 -9.50
N TYR A 421 -10.13 0.23 -10.74
CA TYR A 421 -10.79 0.81 -11.90
C TYR A 421 -11.53 -0.27 -12.68
N MET A 422 -12.65 0.10 -13.29
CA MET A 422 -13.37 -0.68 -14.27
C MET A 422 -12.94 -0.29 -15.67
N VAL A 423 -12.64 -1.28 -16.51
CA VAL A 423 -12.15 -1.07 -17.88
C VAL A 423 -13.11 -1.69 -18.89
N LYS A 424 -13.55 -0.92 -19.89
CA LYS A 424 -14.47 -1.36 -20.95
C LYS A 424 -13.93 -1.08 -22.35
#